data_AF-A0A1W2EZ72-F1
#
_entry.id   AF-A0A1W2EZ72-F1
#
_cell.length_a   1.000
_cell.length_b   1.000
_cell.length_c   1.000
_cell.angle_alpha   90.00
_cell.angle_beta   90.00
_cell.angle_gamma   90.00
#
_symmetry.space_group_name_H-M   'P 1'
#
loop_
_entity.id
_entity.type
_entity.pdbx_description
1 polymer ?
#
loop_
_entity_poly.entity_id
_entity_poly.type
_entity_poly.pdbx_seq_one_letter_code
_entity_poly.pdbx_strand_id
1 'polypeptide(L)'
;MIISEHVLRANWHKTKSNTITIPQGSIITPSARDFLRSQAIQVQYEGETVLKAEPEKTPTAAGRMLSTNQGNAASRASAGEASHPKPEHMTHLRGKQLILKTHPVIAWRGQLDRFGCDLVETQTLLVKAGETKFAAQLEEVALRAQQLMVAEVRELPIEFGTLFGWTADEIRDMSHHPDKYFGIPHTPMSYQDGWIVARLNSLRSKIREVELYANRAFTADDGSCSRPDIILLLNRLSSLFYVLLCQRRSEQREKRILPIGISNRHLHLSQNHLELLFGAGYSLKKRKELSQPGQFAAEETVTLAGPKGNIENVRVLGPVRPETQVEVSVTDCFHLGIEPELRDSGQIAGTSGVELIGLAGTVRLDHGAIVAARHIHLHSDQAKKWNLRDGQRVTVRVESQRPALFQNVLVRVSKEFKGELHLDTDEANAALVKPDTECIIVEV
;
A
#
# COMPACT_ATOMS: atom_id res chain seq x y z
N MET A 1 -22.67 -13.40 -23.94
CA MET A 1 -23.17 -13.55 -22.54
C MET A 1 -22.93 -14.98 -22.05
N ILE A 2 -22.89 -15.28 -20.74
CA ILE A 2 -22.90 -16.68 -20.25
C ILE A 2 -24.33 -17.05 -19.85
N ILE A 3 -24.86 -18.12 -20.44
CA ILE A 3 -26.22 -18.62 -20.16
C ILE A 3 -26.10 -19.86 -19.27
N SER A 4 -26.44 -19.69 -18.00
CA SER A 4 -26.46 -20.77 -17.00
C SER A 4 -27.85 -21.40 -16.89
N GLU A 5 -27.89 -22.63 -16.34
CA GLU A 5 -29.15 -23.36 -16.12
C GLU A 5 -30.11 -22.59 -15.21
N HIS A 6 -29.59 -21.88 -14.22
CA HIS A 6 -30.37 -21.03 -13.32
C HIS A 6 -31.08 -19.90 -14.07
N VAL A 7 -30.38 -19.22 -15.00
CA VAL A 7 -30.96 -18.17 -15.85
C VAL A 7 -32.02 -18.72 -16.79
N LEU A 8 -31.82 -19.92 -17.35
CA LEU A 8 -32.84 -20.60 -18.16
C LEU A 8 -34.07 -20.94 -17.33
N ARG A 9 -33.92 -21.63 -16.18
CA ARG A 9 -35.04 -22.00 -15.29
C ARG A 9 -35.85 -20.78 -14.82
N ALA A 10 -35.17 -19.70 -14.41
CA ALA A 10 -35.82 -18.47 -13.92
C ALA A 10 -36.71 -17.79 -14.96
N ASN A 11 -36.39 -17.92 -16.25
CA ASN A 11 -37.15 -17.32 -17.35
C ASN A 11 -38.14 -18.30 -18.00
N TRP A 12 -37.80 -19.60 -18.08
CA TRP A 12 -38.60 -20.64 -18.74
C TRP A 12 -40.03 -20.75 -18.22
N HIS A 13 -40.20 -20.71 -16.89
CA HIS A 13 -41.51 -20.83 -16.25
C HIS A 13 -42.49 -19.69 -16.61
N LYS A 14 -42.00 -18.57 -17.16
CA LYS A 14 -42.81 -17.42 -17.57
C LYS A 14 -43.32 -17.50 -19.01
N THR A 15 -42.66 -18.27 -19.88
CA THR A 15 -42.96 -18.30 -21.33
C THR A 15 -43.47 -19.64 -21.85
N LYS A 16 -43.02 -20.78 -21.30
CA LYS A 16 -43.42 -22.15 -21.72
C LYS A 16 -43.39 -22.41 -23.24
N SER A 17 -42.56 -21.68 -23.99
CA SER A 17 -42.49 -21.78 -25.46
C SER A 17 -41.30 -22.63 -25.88
N ASN A 18 -41.51 -23.65 -26.72
CA ASN A 18 -40.49 -24.65 -27.10
C ASN A 18 -39.24 -24.11 -27.83
N THR A 19 -39.15 -22.80 -28.06
CA THR A 19 -37.99 -22.13 -28.67
C THR A 19 -37.53 -20.95 -27.80
N ILE A 20 -36.22 -20.86 -27.53
CA ILE A 20 -35.58 -19.70 -26.90
C ILE A 20 -34.61 -19.05 -27.89
N THR A 21 -34.77 -17.76 -28.11
CA THR A 21 -33.79 -16.93 -28.85
C THR A 21 -32.64 -16.54 -27.92
N ILE A 22 -31.39 -16.69 -28.38
CA ILE A 22 -30.18 -16.38 -27.61
C ILE A 22 -29.25 -15.47 -28.44
N PRO A 23 -28.72 -14.37 -27.88
CA PRO A 23 -27.80 -13.48 -28.60
C PRO A 23 -26.53 -14.17 -29.07
N GLN A 24 -26.11 -13.85 -30.29
CA GLN A 24 -24.94 -14.43 -30.96
C GLN A 24 -23.66 -14.29 -30.09
N GLY A 25 -22.78 -15.29 -30.14
CA GLY A 25 -21.57 -15.33 -29.30
C GLY A 25 -21.80 -15.62 -27.81
N SER A 26 -23.02 -16.02 -27.41
CA SER A 26 -23.29 -16.42 -26.01
C SER A 26 -22.90 -17.87 -25.70
N ILE A 27 -22.23 -18.07 -24.56
CA ILE A 27 -21.72 -19.36 -24.10
C ILE A 27 -22.78 -20.03 -23.22
N ILE A 28 -23.39 -21.10 -23.73
CA ILE A 28 -24.32 -21.95 -22.98
C ILE A 28 -23.51 -22.95 -22.15
N THR A 29 -23.67 -22.92 -20.81
CA THR A 29 -22.97 -23.84 -19.90
C THR A 29 -23.40 -25.30 -20.13
N PRO A 30 -22.60 -26.31 -19.70
CA PRO A 30 -22.98 -27.71 -19.85
C PRO A 30 -24.36 -28.03 -19.27
N SER A 31 -24.60 -27.68 -18.00
CA SER A 31 -25.88 -27.91 -17.31
C SER A 31 -27.06 -27.20 -17.97
N ALA A 32 -26.83 -26.00 -18.55
CA ALA A 32 -27.86 -25.31 -19.33
C ALA A 32 -28.23 -26.08 -20.61
N ARG A 33 -27.22 -26.69 -21.28
CA ARG A 33 -27.42 -27.51 -22.48
C ARG A 33 -28.15 -28.81 -22.18
N ASP A 34 -27.83 -29.46 -21.06
CA ASP A 34 -28.51 -30.66 -20.60
C ASP A 34 -29.97 -30.37 -20.20
N PHE A 35 -30.22 -29.23 -19.53
CA PHE A 35 -31.58 -28.76 -19.24
C PHE A 35 -32.40 -28.53 -20.51
N LEU A 36 -31.89 -27.77 -21.48
CA LEU A 36 -32.54 -27.55 -22.79
C LEU A 36 -32.90 -28.86 -23.48
N ARG A 37 -31.97 -29.84 -23.47
CA ARG A 37 -32.18 -31.17 -24.04
C ARG A 37 -33.25 -31.97 -23.30
N SER A 38 -33.27 -31.91 -21.97
CA SER A 38 -34.25 -32.62 -21.13
C SER A 38 -35.69 -32.09 -21.27
N GLN A 39 -35.84 -30.84 -21.70
CA GLN A 39 -37.14 -30.17 -21.89
C GLN A 39 -37.51 -29.98 -23.37
N ALA A 40 -36.77 -30.62 -24.29
CA ALA A 40 -36.96 -30.54 -25.75
C ALA A 40 -36.96 -29.11 -26.34
N ILE A 41 -36.19 -28.19 -25.73
CA ILE A 41 -36.18 -26.77 -26.07
C ILE A 41 -35.19 -26.51 -27.22
N GLN A 42 -35.67 -25.89 -28.29
CA GLN A 42 -34.83 -25.43 -29.40
C GLN A 42 -34.19 -24.08 -29.08
N VAL A 43 -32.92 -23.92 -29.45
CA VAL A 43 -32.21 -22.63 -29.39
C VAL A 43 -32.11 -22.05 -30.79
N GLN A 44 -32.57 -20.82 -30.95
CA GLN A 44 -32.28 -20.01 -32.14
C GLN A 44 -31.27 -18.93 -31.77
N TYR A 45 -30.24 -18.75 -32.60
CA TYR A 45 -29.32 -17.62 -32.46
C TYR A 45 -29.82 -16.43 -33.28
N GLU A 46 -29.65 -15.24 -32.74
CA GLU A 46 -30.01 -14.00 -33.44
C GLU A 46 -29.11 -13.82 -34.69
N GLY A 47 -29.69 -13.93 -35.89
CA GLY A 47 -29.06 -13.46 -37.15
C GLY A 47 -28.88 -14.45 -38.30
N GLU A 48 -29.14 -15.75 -38.15
CA GLU A 48 -28.89 -16.73 -39.24
C GLU A 48 -30.07 -16.91 -40.20
N THR A 49 -29.94 -16.39 -41.43
CA THR A 49 -30.79 -16.71 -42.59
C THR A 49 -30.28 -17.93 -43.34
N VAL A 50 -31.20 -18.83 -43.74
CA VAL A 50 -30.87 -20.08 -44.44
C VAL A 50 -30.68 -19.85 -45.94
N LEU A 51 -29.59 -20.39 -46.50
CA LEU A 51 -29.41 -20.60 -47.93
C LEU A 51 -28.98 -22.04 -48.22
N LYS A 52 -29.52 -22.64 -49.29
CA LYS A 52 -29.11 -23.95 -49.82
C LYS A 52 -28.28 -23.78 -51.09
N ALA A 53 -27.35 -24.70 -51.32
CA ALA A 53 -26.80 -25.01 -52.65
C ALA A 53 -26.45 -26.51 -52.73
N GLU A 54 -26.48 -27.06 -53.94
CA GLU A 54 -26.20 -28.48 -54.24
C GLU A 54 -24.93 -28.62 -55.14
N PRO A 55 -24.43 -29.82 -55.45
CA PRO A 55 -22.99 -30.06 -55.68
C PRO A 55 -22.55 -30.03 -57.16
N GLU A 56 -21.23 -30.06 -57.43
CA GLU A 56 -20.68 -30.87 -58.54
C GLU A 56 -19.16 -31.22 -58.45
N LYS A 57 -18.85 -32.45 -58.89
CA LYS A 57 -17.66 -33.01 -59.58
C LYS A 57 -16.19 -32.82 -59.11
N THR A 58 -15.48 -33.95 -59.12
CA THR A 58 -14.01 -34.14 -59.10
C THR A 58 -13.37 -34.02 -60.50
N PRO A 59 -12.02 -33.97 -60.58
CA PRO A 59 -11.34 -35.10 -61.24
C PRO A 59 -10.03 -35.62 -60.59
N THR A 60 -9.62 -36.79 -61.09
CA THR A 60 -8.32 -37.52 -60.99
C THR A 60 -7.03 -36.68 -61.04
N ALA A 61 -5.82 -37.12 -60.64
CA ALA A 61 -5.24 -38.22 -59.83
C ALA A 61 -3.67 -37.97 -59.80
N ALA A 62 -2.68 -38.84 -59.52
CA ALA A 62 -2.49 -40.24 -59.12
C ALA A 62 -1.05 -40.41 -58.52
N GLY A 63 -0.70 -41.52 -57.84
CA GLY A 63 0.72 -41.81 -57.48
C GLY A 63 0.99 -42.99 -56.53
N ARG A 64 1.69 -44.04 -57.01
CA ARG A 64 2.35 -45.10 -56.18
C ARG A 64 3.58 -44.48 -55.45
N MET A 65 4.15 -45.05 -54.38
CA MET A 65 4.47 -46.47 -54.13
C MET A 65 4.74 -46.77 -52.64
N LEU A 66 5.04 -48.03 -52.29
CA LEU A 66 5.29 -48.48 -50.91
C LEU A 66 6.78 -48.41 -50.50
N SER A 67 7.02 -48.30 -49.20
CA SER A 67 8.13 -49.01 -48.53
C SER A 67 7.62 -49.63 -47.22
N THR A 68 8.30 -50.67 -46.75
CA THR A 68 7.85 -51.53 -45.63
C THR A 68 8.86 -51.53 -44.49
N ASN A 69 8.39 -51.48 -43.25
CA ASN A 69 8.98 -52.31 -42.19
C ASN A 69 7.97 -52.64 -41.10
N GLN A 70 8.20 -53.73 -40.37
CA GLN A 70 7.28 -54.31 -39.39
C GLN A 70 7.88 -54.31 -37.96
N GLY A 71 7.02 -54.35 -36.95
CA GLY A 71 7.40 -54.48 -35.54
C GLY A 71 6.90 -53.32 -34.66
N ASN A 72 6.04 -53.51 -33.66
CA ASN A 72 5.29 -54.73 -33.35
C ASN A 72 3.90 -54.41 -32.75
N ALA A 73 3.04 -55.42 -32.64
CA ALA A 73 1.60 -55.27 -32.45
C ALA A 73 1.12 -54.71 -31.10
N ALA A 74 0.12 -53.82 -31.17
CA ALA A 74 -0.93 -53.66 -30.16
C ALA A 74 -2.27 -53.50 -30.89
N SER A 75 -3.33 -54.15 -30.40
CA SER A 75 -4.55 -54.41 -31.18
C SER A 75 -5.46 -53.20 -31.38
N ARG A 76 -5.77 -52.86 -32.64
CA ARG A 76 -6.99 -52.13 -32.99
C ARG A 76 -8.18 -53.10 -32.96
N ALA A 77 -9.10 -52.90 -32.02
CA ALA A 77 -10.50 -53.23 -32.21
C ALA A 77 -11.26 -51.94 -32.60
N SER A 78 -12.17 -52.01 -33.57
CA SER A 78 -12.91 -50.86 -34.07
C SER A 78 -14.35 -51.23 -34.43
N ALA A 79 -15.25 -50.25 -34.27
CA ALA A 79 -16.72 -50.35 -34.36
C ALA A 79 -17.39 -51.05 -33.15
N GLY A 80 -18.50 -50.46 -32.71
CA GLY A 80 -19.22 -50.83 -31.48
C GLY A 80 -19.46 -49.61 -30.58
N GLU A 81 -20.54 -48.86 -30.83
CA GLU A 81 -20.92 -47.73 -29.97
C GLU A 81 -21.53 -48.24 -28.65
N ALA A 82 -20.73 -48.23 -27.58
CA ALA A 82 -21.19 -48.38 -26.21
C ALA A 82 -20.80 -47.13 -25.40
N SER A 83 -21.80 -46.29 -25.08
CA SER A 83 -21.63 -45.08 -24.28
C SER A 83 -21.41 -45.42 -22.79
N HIS A 84 -20.29 -46.07 -22.47
CA HIS A 84 -19.89 -46.28 -21.08
C HIS A 84 -19.75 -44.91 -20.37
N PRO A 85 -20.39 -44.71 -19.20
CA PRO A 85 -20.27 -43.47 -18.47
C PRO A 85 -18.81 -43.24 -18.07
N LYS A 86 -18.29 -42.05 -18.37
CA LYS A 86 -16.92 -41.62 -18.08
C LYS A 86 -16.57 -41.91 -16.60
N PRO A 87 -15.54 -42.72 -16.31
CA PRO A 87 -15.16 -43.04 -14.93
C PRO A 87 -14.85 -41.78 -14.11
N GLU A 88 -15.32 -41.73 -12.86
CA GLU A 88 -15.25 -40.51 -12.04
C GLU A 88 -13.82 -40.03 -11.76
N HIS A 89 -12.86 -40.96 -11.71
CA HIS A 89 -11.44 -40.66 -11.51
C HIS A 89 -10.75 -40.05 -12.74
N MET A 90 -11.45 -39.94 -13.89
CA MET A 90 -10.93 -39.34 -15.11
C MET A 90 -11.41 -37.90 -15.32
N THR A 91 -10.71 -37.16 -16.18
CA THR A 91 -11.11 -35.86 -16.72
C THR A 91 -10.68 -35.71 -18.18
N HIS A 92 -11.24 -34.73 -18.89
CA HIS A 92 -10.76 -34.39 -20.23
C HIS A 92 -9.59 -33.41 -20.09
N LEU A 93 -8.44 -33.71 -20.70
CA LEU A 93 -7.29 -32.77 -20.73
C LEU A 93 -7.55 -31.67 -21.77
N ARG A 94 -7.80 -32.11 -23.01
CA ARG A 94 -8.10 -31.30 -24.21
C ARG A 94 -9.06 -32.09 -25.10
N GLY A 95 -10.16 -31.46 -25.54
CA GLY A 95 -11.15 -32.08 -26.42
C GLY A 95 -11.66 -33.45 -25.92
N LYS A 96 -11.43 -34.50 -26.71
CA LYS A 96 -11.82 -35.90 -26.41
C LYS A 96 -10.78 -36.69 -25.59
N GLN A 97 -9.62 -36.11 -25.28
CA GLN A 97 -8.55 -36.84 -24.57
C GLN A 97 -8.89 -37.02 -23.09
N LEU A 98 -9.24 -38.26 -22.71
CA LEU A 98 -9.45 -38.66 -21.31
C LEU A 98 -8.12 -39.01 -20.64
N ILE A 99 -7.94 -38.51 -19.41
CA ILE A 99 -6.78 -38.72 -18.54
C ILE A 99 -7.24 -38.94 -17.10
N LEU A 100 -6.36 -39.40 -16.21
CA LEU A 100 -6.62 -39.44 -14.77
C LEU A 100 -6.67 -38.02 -14.18
N LYS A 101 -7.51 -37.79 -13.16
CA LYS A 101 -7.56 -36.53 -12.39
C LYS A 101 -6.24 -36.19 -11.67
N THR A 102 -5.38 -37.19 -11.46
CA THR A 102 -4.03 -37.06 -10.86
C THR A 102 -2.97 -36.54 -11.84
N HIS A 103 -3.30 -36.34 -13.12
CA HIS A 103 -2.36 -35.87 -14.14
C HIS A 103 -1.74 -34.51 -13.76
N PRO A 104 -0.41 -34.32 -13.84
CA PRO A 104 0.26 -33.11 -13.36
C PRO A 104 -0.31 -31.79 -13.90
N VAL A 105 -0.65 -31.71 -15.19
CA VAL A 105 -1.29 -30.52 -15.79
C VAL A 105 -2.62 -30.15 -15.11
N ILE A 106 -3.41 -31.13 -14.66
CA ILE A 106 -4.69 -30.88 -13.97
C ILE A 106 -4.44 -30.36 -12.55
N ALA A 107 -3.44 -30.90 -11.85
CA ALA A 107 -3.00 -30.37 -10.56
C ALA A 107 -2.47 -28.92 -10.69
N TRP A 108 -1.68 -28.63 -11.74
CA TRP A 108 -1.22 -27.28 -12.04
C TRP A 108 -2.37 -26.31 -12.34
N ARG A 109 -3.34 -26.70 -13.18
CA ARG A 109 -4.54 -25.88 -13.45
C ARG A 109 -5.28 -25.53 -12.15
N GLY A 110 -5.51 -26.50 -11.27
CA GLY A 110 -6.14 -26.25 -9.96
C GLY A 110 -5.34 -25.31 -9.04
N GLN A 111 -4.01 -25.33 -9.14
CA GLN A 111 -3.15 -24.43 -8.38
C GLN A 111 -3.16 -23.00 -8.93
N LEU A 112 -3.19 -22.84 -10.25
CA LEU A 112 -3.33 -21.55 -10.92
C LEU A 112 -4.71 -20.92 -10.67
N ASP A 113 -5.78 -21.73 -10.68
CA ASP A 113 -7.13 -21.32 -10.31
C ASP A 113 -7.21 -20.85 -8.86
N ARG A 114 -6.64 -21.63 -7.92
CA ARG A 114 -6.56 -21.23 -6.50
C ARG A 114 -5.81 -19.92 -6.30
N PHE A 115 -4.70 -19.71 -7.00
CA PHE A 115 -3.96 -18.44 -6.98
C PHE A 115 -4.83 -17.27 -7.49
N GLY A 116 -5.69 -17.51 -8.49
CA GLY A 116 -6.74 -16.56 -8.91
C GLY A 116 -7.72 -16.19 -7.78
N CYS A 117 -8.16 -17.16 -6.97
CA CYS A 117 -8.97 -16.87 -5.77
C CYS A 117 -8.20 -16.04 -4.73
N ASP A 118 -6.93 -16.39 -4.48
CA ASP A 118 -6.07 -15.69 -3.51
C ASP A 118 -5.81 -14.23 -3.91
N LEU A 119 -5.74 -13.93 -5.21
CA LEU A 119 -5.70 -12.57 -5.76
C LEU A 119 -6.98 -11.78 -5.44
N VAL A 120 -8.15 -12.32 -5.81
CA VAL A 120 -9.44 -11.64 -5.63
C VAL A 120 -9.78 -11.40 -4.15
N GLU A 121 -9.42 -12.33 -3.27
CA GLU A 121 -9.49 -12.12 -1.82
C GLU A 121 -8.61 -10.93 -1.39
N THR A 122 -7.36 -10.87 -1.88
CA THR A 122 -6.43 -9.79 -1.54
C THR A 122 -6.88 -8.43 -2.09
N GLN A 123 -7.38 -8.38 -3.33
CA GLN A 123 -7.98 -7.17 -3.92
C GLN A 123 -9.16 -6.67 -3.10
N THR A 124 -10.04 -7.58 -2.66
CA THR A 124 -11.19 -7.23 -1.81
C THR A 124 -10.76 -6.60 -0.48
N LEU A 125 -9.66 -7.09 0.12
CA LEU A 125 -9.10 -6.50 1.34
C LEU A 125 -8.43 -5.14 1.07
N LEU A 126 -7.70 -4.99 -0.03
CA LEU A 126 -7.04 -3.74 -0.43
C LEU A 126 -8.06 -2.63 -0.71
N VAL A 127 -9.12 -2.91 -1.47
CA VAL A 127 -10.21 -1.95 -1.74
C VAL A 127 -10.89 -1.51 -0.45
N LYS A 128 -11.18 -2.44 0.47
CA LYS A 128 -11.75 -2.12 1.80
C LYS A 128 -10.83 -1.23 2.65
N ALA A 129 -9.52 -1.28 2.43
CA ALA A 129 -8.52 -0.44 3.10
C ALA A 129 -8.21 0.87 2.34
N GLY A 130 -8.81 1.12 1.17
CA GLY A 130 -8.54 2.28 0.33
C GLY A 130 -7.30 2.17 -0.57
N GLU A 131 -6.63 1.01 -0.60
CA GLU A 131 -5.39 0.74 -1.35
C GLU A 131 -5.68 0.42 -2.83
N THR A 132 -6.38 1.32 -3.51
CA THR A 132 -6.89 1.14 -4.88
C THR A 132 -5.78 0.89 -5.91
N LYS A 133 -4.61 1.53 -5.74
CA LYS A 133 -3.41 1.32 -6.55
C LYS A 133 -3.00 -0.17 -6.58
N PHE A 134 -2.79 -0.78 -5.41
CA PHE A 134 -2.40 -2.19 -5.34
C PHE A 134 -3.53 -3.12 -5.80
N ALA A 135 -4.80 -2.77 -5.56
CA ALA A 135 -5.93 -3.56 -6.05
C ALA A 135 -5.99 -3.60 -7.60
N ALA A 136 -5.69 -2.48 -8.28
CA ALA A 136 -5.57 -2.42 -9.73
C ALA A 136 -4.32 -3.17 -10.24
N GLN A 137 -3.18 -3.09 -9.54
CA GLN A 137 -1.99 -3.88 -9.87
C GLN A 137 -2.26 -5.40 -9.78
N LEU A 138 -3.02 -5.86 -8.78
CA LEU A 138 -3.42 -7.27 -8.71
C LEU A 138 -4.41 -7.67 -9.82
N GLU A 139 -5.15 -6.74 -10.42
CA GLU A 139 -6.07 -7.04 -11.53
C GLU A 139 -5.32 -7.40 -12.82
N GLU A 140 -4.26 -6.67 -13.19
CA GLU A 140 -3.44 -7.07 -14.35
C GLU A 140 -2.82 -8.46 -14.15
N VAL A 141 -2.43 -8.80 -12.91
CA VAL A 141 -1.89 -10.13 -12.58
C VAL A 141 -2.98 -11.21 -12.64
N ALA A 142 -4.21 -10.91 -12.21
CA ALA A 142 -5.36 -11.81 -12.35
C ALA A 142 -5.71 -12.06 -13.82
N LEU A 143 -5.75 -11.01 -14.65
CA LEU A 143 -5.95 -11.10 -16.09
C LEU A 143 -4.81 -11.89 -16.77
N ARG A 144 -3.55 -11.71 -16.35
CA ARG A 144 -2.42 -12.48 -16.86
C ARG A 144 -2.49 -13.96 -16.45
N ALA A 145 -2.97 -14.28 -15.25
CA ALA A 145 -3.20 -15.65 -14.81
C ALA A 145 -4.33 -16.34 -15.62
N GLN A 146 -5.40 -15.61 -15.95
CA GLN A 146 -6.46 -16.10 -16.85
C GLN A 146 -5.93 -16.33 -18.27
N GLN A 147 -5.11 -15.42 -18.80
CA GLN A 147 -4.44 -15.61 -20.10
C GLN A 147 -3.53 -16.84 -20.11
N LEU A 148 -2.77 -17.08 -19.04
CA LEU A 148 -1.90 -18.25 -18.87
C LEU A 148 -2.70 -19.57 -18.92
N MET A 149 -3.85 -19.61 -18.23
CA MET A 149 -4.78 -20.75 -18.27
C MET A 149 -5.30 -21.00 -19.70
N VAL A 150 -5.71 -19.94 -20.41
CA VAL A 150 -6.20 -20.05 -21.79
C VAL A 150 -5.11 -20.48 -22.76
N ALA A 151 -3.87 -19.99 -22.59
CA ALA A 151 -2.73 -20.32 -23.43
C ALA A 151 -2.28 -21.79 -23.28
N GLU A 152 -2.35 -22.36 -22.08
CA GLU A 152 -2.10 -23.80 -21.91
C GLU A 152 -3.25 -24.64 -22.47
N VAL A 153 -4.50 -24.34 -22.11
CA VAL A 153 -5.69 -25.09 -22.56
C VAL A 153 -5.83 -25.14 -24.09
N ARG A 154 -5.38 -24.09 -24.78
CA ARG A 154 -5.39 -23.98 -26.26
C ARG A 154 -4.06 -24.32 -26.94
N GLU A 155 -3.02 -24.69 -26.18
CA GLU A 155 -1.67 -24.96 -26.69
C GLU A 155 -1.04 -23.78 -27.46
N LEU A 156 -1.40 -22.55 -27.11
CA LEU A 156 -0.82 -21.33 -27.67
C LEU A 156 0.41 -20.89 -26.85
N PRO A 157 1.47 -20.35 -27.48
CA PRO A 157 2.57 -19.72 -26.75
C PRO A 157 2.07 -18.49 -25.97
N ILE A 158 2.74 -18.14 -24.88
CA ILE A 158 2.47 -16.91 -24.13
C ILE A 158 3.74 -16.07 -23.94
N GLU A 159 3.67 -14.80 -24.32
CA GLU A 159 4.72 -13.82 -24.03
C GLU A 159 4.45 -13.10 -22.72
N PHE A 160 5.50 -12.67 -22.03
CA PHE A 160 5.35 -11.87 -20.82
C PHE A 160 4.78 -10.47 -21.11
N GLY A 161 5.18 -9.87 -22.25
CA GLY A 161 4.86 -8.48 -22.59
C GLY A 161 5.35 -7.53 -21.50
N THR A 162 4.42 -6.76 -20.92
CA THR A 162 4.64 -5.96 -19.70
C THR A 162 3.56 -6.22 -18.66
N LEU A 163 3.85 -5.81 -17.41
CA LEU A 163 2.90 -5.64 -16.31
C LEU A 163 3.26 -4.33 -15.58
N PHE A 164 2.28 -3.45 -15.34
CA PHE A 164 2.47 -2.09 -14.81
C PHE A 164 3.41 -1.21 -15.67
N GLY A 165 3.55 -1.55 -16.95
CA GLY A 165 4.53 -0.97 -17.87
C GLY A 165 5.92 -1.61 -17.82
N TRP A 166 6.24 -2.44 -16.81
CA TRP A 166 7.54 -3.08 -16.65
C TRP A 166 7.68 -4.38 -17.45
N THR A 167 8.85 -4.57 -18.06
CA THR A 167 9.29 -5.80 -18.72
C THR A 167 9.78 -6.86 -17.74
N ALA A 168 9.94 -8.10 -18.24
CA ALA A 168 10.46 -9.23 -17.48
C ALA A 168 11.85 -8.97 -16.86
N ASP A 169 12.72 -8.21 -17.55
CA ASP A 169 14.08 -7.92 -17.12
C ASP A 169 14.17 -6.70 -16.17
N GLU A 170 13.32 -5.69 -16.31
CA GLU A 170 13.19 -4.64 -15.29
C GLU A 170 12.68 -5.21 -13.96
N ILE A 171 11.67 -6.09 -14.03
CA ILE A 171 11.17 -6.86 -12.88
C ILE A 171 12.27 -7.76 -12.29
N ARG A 172 13.19 -8.25 -13.13
CA ARG A 172 14.37 -9.00 -12.68
C ARG A 172 15.32 -8.08 -11.91
N ASP A 173 15.80 -7.01 -12.52
CA ASP A 173 16.78 -6.09 -11.93
C ASP A 173 16.27 -5.49 -10.60
N MET A 174 15.03 -4.98 -10.58
CA MET A 174 14.38 -4.49 -9.36
C MET A 174 14.25 -5.56 -8.26
N SER A 175 14.06 -6.83 -8.63
CA SER A 175 13.97 -7.93 -7.66
C SER A 175 15.33 -8.42 -7.14
N HIS A 176 16.43 -8.13 -7.84
CA HIS A 176 17.80 -8.41 -7.39
C HIS A 176 18.41 -7.23 -6.63
N HIS A 177 18.07 -5.99 -7.00
CA HIS A 177 18.63 -4.75 -6.44
C HIS A 177 17.55 -3.84 -5.81
N PRO A 178 16.76 -4.31 -4.82
CA PRO A 178 15.67 -3.53 -4.22
C PRO A 178 16.18 -2.33 -3.41
N ASP A 179 17.45 -2.31 -3.01
CA ASP A 179 18.15 -1.19 -2.39
C ASP A 179 18.31 -0.01 -3.38
N LYS A 180 18.73 -0.29 -4.62
CA LYS A 180 18.88 0.68 -5.72
C LYS A 180 17.56 1.36 -6.10
N TYR A 181 16.45 0.63 -6.06
CA TYR A 181 15.13 1.10 -6.54
C TYR A 181 14.17 1.57 -5.44
N PHE A 182 14.28 1.04 -4.23
CA PHE A 182 13.33 1.27 -3.13
C PHE A 182 14.02 1.67 -1.82
N GLY A 183 15.36 1.70 -1.77
CA GLY A 183 16.11 1.90 -0.52
C GLY A 183 15.94 0.77 0.51
N ILE A 184 15.34 -0.35 0.12
CA ILE A 184 15.04 -1.50 0.98
C ILE A 184 16.04 -2.62 0.67
N PRO A 185 16.99 -2.95 1.56
CA PRO A 185 17.85 -4.12 1.38
C PRO A 185 17.04 -5.42 1.50
N HIS A 186 17.61 -6.54 1.04
CA HIS A 186 16.98 -7.87 1.20
C HIS A 186 16.86 -8.26 2.68
N THR A 187 15.67 -8.08 3.25
CA THR A 187 15.37 -8.39 4.66
C THR A 187 14.27 -9.44 4.80
N PRO A 188 14.34 -10.34 5.81
CA PRO A 188 13.26 -11.26 6.16
C PRO A 188 11.92 -10.56 6.41
N MET A 189 10.83 -11.34 6.39
CA MET A 189 9.50 -10.85 6.81
C MET A 189 9.46 -10.56 8.31
N SER A 190 8.81 -9.46 8.68
CA SER A 190 8.47 -9.08 10.05
C SER A 190 6.97 -8.85 10.18
N TYR A 191 6.41 -9.02 11.39
CA TYR A 191 5.04 -8.61 11.67
C TYR A 191 4.86 -7.08 11.55
N GLN A 192 5.94 -6.33 11.72
CA GLN A 192 5.99 -4.86 11.64
C GLN A 192 5.81 -4.34 10.21
N ASP A 193 6.03 -5.18 9.18
CA ASP A 193 5.73 -4.83 7.78
C ASP A 193 4.21 -4.66 7.52
N GLY A 194 3.37 -5.15 8.42
CA GLY A 194 1.92 -5.05 8.32
C GLY A 194 1.28 -6.00 7.31
N TRP A 195 -0.06 -6.04 7.33
CA TRP A 195 -0.84 -7.08 6.67
C TRP A 195 -0.74 -7.07 5.13
N ILE A 196 -0.53 -5.92 4.51
CA ILE A 196 -0.40 -5.79 3.04
C ILE A 196 0.86 -6.52 2.56
N VAL A 197 2.00 -6.24 3.20
CA VAL A 197 3.27 -6.90 2.90
C VAL A 197 3.19 -8.41 3.16
N ALA A 198 2.51 -8.81 4.25
CA ALA A 198 2.23 -10.22 4.52
C ALA A 198 1.39 -10.90 3.42
N ARG A 199 0.31 -10.26 2.93
CA ARG A 199 -0.50 -10.79 1.82
C ARG A 199 0.26 -10.83 0.50
N LEU A 200 1.05 -9.80 0.17
CA LEU A 200 1.91 -9.80 -1.03
C LEU A 200 2.96 -10.93 -0.97
N ASN A 201 3.57 -11.19 0.19
CA ASN A 201 4.48 -12.32 0.36
C ASN A 201 3.76 -13.68 0.33
N SER A 202 2.50 -13.76 0.79
CA SER A 202 1.66 -14.94 0.62
C SER A 202 1.42 -15.25 -0.86
N LEU A 203 1.07 -14.24 -1.66
CA LEU A 203 0.89 -14.38 -3.11
C LEU A 203 2.20 -14.74 -3.83
N ARG A 204 3.35 -14.14 -3.43
CA ARG A 204 4.70 -14.51 -3.89
C ARG A 204 5.02 -15.98 -3.62
N SER A 205 4.60 -16.50 -2.47
CA SER A 205 4.80 -17.89 -2.07
C SER A 205 3.86 -18.82 -2.83
N LYS A 206 2.60 -18.41 -3.04
CA LYS A 206 1.62 -19.17 -3.82
C LYS A 206 2.02 -19.30 -5.28
N ILE A 207 2.48 -18.24 -5.95
CA ILE A 207 2.88 -18.33 -7.36
C ILE A 207 4.13 -19.21 -7.56
N ARG A 208 5.01 -19.31 -6.55
CA ARG A 208 6.11 -20.30 -6.53
C ARG A 208 5.61 -21.73 -6.39
N GLU A 209 4.54 -21.96 -5.63
CA GLU A 209 3.89 -23.27 -5.60
C GLU A 209 3.36 -23.63 -7.00
N VAL A 210 2.67 -22.69 -7.67
CA VAL A 210 2.20 -22.87 -9.07
C VAL A 210 3.37 -23.14 -10.02
N GLU A 211 4.50 -22.45 -9.89
CA GLU A 211 5.74 -22.67 -10.65
C GLU A 211 6.31 -24.10 -10.45
N LEU A 212 6.29 -24.62 -9.21
CA LEU A 212 6.70 -26.00 -8.91
C LEU A 212 5.75 -27.04 -9.53
N TYR A 213 4.43 -26.79 -9.50
CA TYR A 213 3.47 -27.64 -10.20
C TYR A 213 3.58 -27.53 -11.73
N ALA A 214 4.00 -26.39 -12.27
CA ALA A 214 4.24 -26.21 -13.70
C ALA A 214 5.45 -27.04 -14.16
N ASN A 215 6.55 -27.00 -13.41
CA ASN A 215 7.72 -27.85 -13.68
C ASN A 215 7.35 -29.34 -13.65
N ARG A 216 6.58 -29.80 -12.66
CA ARG A 216 6.04 -31.18 -12.61
C ARG A 216 5.12 -31.55 -13.79
N ALA A 217 4.62 -30.57 -14.53
CA ALA A 217 3.65 -30.76 -15.60
C ALA A 217 4.21 -30.59 -17.02
N PHE A 218 5.33 -29.87 -17.16
CA PHE A 218 5.91 -29.52 -18.45
C PHE A 218 7.42 -29.81 -18.56
N THR A 219 8.11 -30.12 -17.46
CA THR A 219 9.53 -30.50 -17.44
C THR A 219 9.64 -32.02 -17.23
N ALA A 220 10.40 -32.70 -18.09
CA ALA A 220 10.69 -34.13 -17.96
C ALA A 220 11.93 -34.38 -17.10
N ASP A 221 12.18 -35.64 -16.72
CA ASP A 221 13.27 -36.03 -15.82
C ASP A 221 14.68 -35.79 -16.41
N ASP A 222 14.79 -35.58 -17.73
CA ASP A 222 16.02 -35.17 -18.43
C ASP A 222 16.27 -33.65 -18.42
N GLY A 223 15.34 -32.87 -17.84
CA GLY A 223 15.37 -31.41 -17.81
C GLY A 223 14.80 -30.73 -19.06
N SER A 224 14.34 -31.48 -20.07
CA SER A 224 13.65 -30.89 -21.23
C SER A 224 12.29 -30.33 -20.81
N CYS A 225 11.93 -29.15 -21.31
CA CYS A 225 10.69 -28.45 -20.93
C CYS A 225 9.83 -28.14 -22.16
N SER A 226 8.57 -28.60 -22.14
CA SER A 226 7.61 -28.42 -23.25
C SER A 226 6.92 -27.05 -23.25
N ARG A 227 6.98 -26.31 -22.14
CA ARG A 227 6.38 -24.97 -21.97
C ARG A 227 7.29 -24.03 -21.16
N PRO A 228 8.51 -23.72 -21.67
CA PRO A 228 9.44 -22.83 -20.96
C PRO A 228 8.89 -21.40 -20.81
N ASP A 229 7.97 -21.01 -21.69
CA ASP A 229 7.21 -19.76 -21.64
C ASP A 229 6.33 -19.64 -20.38
N ILE A 230 5.63 -20.72 -20.01
CA ILE A 230 4.85 -20.80 -18.77
C ILE A 230 5.77 -20.70 -17.55
N ILE A 231 6.89 -21.43 -17.54
CA ILE A 231 7.84 -21.42 -16.41
C ILE A 231 8.44 -20.03 -16.23
N LEU A 232 8.91 -19.39 -17.31
CA LEU A 232 9.47 -18.04 -17.29
C LEU A 232 8.45 -17.04 -16.74
N LEU A 233 7.21 -17.06 -17.22
CA LEU A 233 6.17 -16.12 -16.79
C LEU A 233 5.85 -16.26 -15.29
N LEU A 234 5.68 -17.50 -14.79
CA LEU A 234 5.46 -17.77 -13.36
C LEU A 234 6.63 -17.30 -12.49
N ASN A 235 7.86 -17.57 -12.93
CA ASN A 235 9.09 -17.14 -12.27
C ASN A 235 9.20 -15.59 -12.21
N ARG A 236 8.87 -14.89 -13.30
CA ARG A 236 8.83 -13.42 -13.35
C ARG A 236 7.72 -12.84 -12.48
N LEU A 237 6.53 -13.48 -12.40
CA LEU A 237 5.50 -13.10 -11.43
C LEU A 237 5.98 -13.25 -9.98
N SER A 238 6.79 -14.26 -9.66
CA SER A 238 7.38 -14.38 -8.31
C SER A 238 8.36 -13.25 -7.98
N SER A 239 9.15 -12.77 -8.97
CA SER A 239 9.91 -11.52 -8.83
C SER A 239 8.98 -10.31 -8.66
N LEU A 240 7.90 -10.20 -9.43
CA LEU A 240 6.97 -9.06 -9.40
C LEU A 240 6.34 -8.84 -8.01
N PHE A 241 5.88 -9.90 -7.34
CA PHE A 241 5.36 -9.74 -5.96
C PHE A 241 6.43 -9.30 -4.95
N TYR A 242 7.70 -9.57 -5.21
CA TYR A 242 8.78 -9.04 -4.38
C TYR A 242 9.04 -7.56 -4.65
N VAL A 243 8.95 -7.13 -5.92
CA VAL A 243 9.01 -5.71 -6.30
C VAL A 243 7.84 -4.95 -5.64
N LEU A 244 6.61 -5.46 -5.69
CA LEU A 244 5.45 -4.86 -5.00
C LEU A 244 5.62 -4.82 -3.47
N LEU A 245 6.22 -5.85 -2.87
CA LEU A 245 6.54 -5.90 -1.44
C LEU A 245 7.59 -4.85 -1.06
N CYS A 246 8.65 -4.69 -1.85
CA CYS A 246 9.69 -3.67 -1.63
C CYS A 246 9.14 -2.26 -1.86
N GLN A 247 8.29 -2.07 -2.87
CA GLN A 247 7.55 -0.83 -3.08
C GLN A 247 6.70 -0.48 -1.85
N ARG A 248 5.92 -1.43 -1.30
CA ARG A 248 5.10 -1.14 -0.12
C ARG A 248 5.94 -0.86 1.13
N ARG A 249 7.02 -1.61 1.36
CA ARG A 249 7.99 -1.33 2.43
C ARG A 249 8.59 0.07 2.29
N SER A 250 8.87 0.51 1.06
CA SER A 250 9.37 1.87 0.78
C SER A 250 8.32 2.95 0.99
N GLU A 251 7.05 2.72 0.64
CA GLU A 251 5.95 3.66 0.92
C GLU A 251 5.70 3.81 2.43
N GLN A 252 5.71 2.71 3.18
CA GLN A 252 5.67 2.74 4.65
C GLN A 252 6.87 3.45 5.27
N ARG A 253 8.00 3.47 4.53
CA ARG A 253 9.25 4.13 4.86
C ARG A 253 9.44 5.44 4.09
N GLU A 254 8.36 6.07 3.58
CA GLU A 254 8.36 7.51 3.34
C GLU A 254 8.74 8.14 4.68
N LYS A 255 10.00 8.59 4.80
CA LYS A 255 10.57 9.01 6.07
C LYS A 255 9.67 10.08 6.68
N ARG A 256 9.32 9.92 7.96
CA ARG A 256 8.55 10.88 8.75
C ARG A 256 9.43 12.07 9.15
N ILE A 257 10.00 12.73 8.14
CA ILE A 257 10.98 13.81 8.27
C ILE A 257 10.28 15.07 8.72
N LEU A 258 10.83 15.74 9.72
CA LEU A 258 10.44 17.07 10.13
C LEU A 258 11.68 17.96 10.32
N PRO A 259 11.61 19.25 9.95
CA PRO A 259 12.59 20.23 10.38
C PRO A 259 12.52 20.42 11.90
N ILE A 260 13.61 20.90 12.49
CA ILE A 260 13.72 21.17 13.93
C ILE A 260 13.72 22.68 14.16
N GLY A 261 12.65 23.19 14.79
CA GLY A 261 12.59 24.52 15.37
C GLY A 261 13.24 24.54 16.75
N ILE A 262 14.21 25.43 16.94
CA ILE A 262 14.86 25.65 18.24
C ILE A 262 14.20 26.84 18.93
N SER A 263 13.49 26.58 20.03
CA SER A 263 12.93 27.60 20.91
C SER A 263 13.99 28.12 21.87
N ASN A 264 14.46 29.34 21.63
CA ASN A 264 15.17 30.12 22.64
C ASN A 264 14.14 30.75 23.61
N ARG A 265 14.61 31.16 24.80
CA ARG A 265 13.78 31.77 25.84
C ARG A 265 12.93 32.93 25.32
N HIS A 266 11.65 32.91 25.65
CA HIS A 266 10.67 33.85 25.14
C HIS A 266 9.44 33.93 26.05
N LEU A 267 8.53 34.84 25.75
CA LEU A 267 7.22 34.89 26.40
C LEU A 267 6.09 35.28 25.45
N HIS A 268 4.91 34.77 25.75
CA HIS A 268 3.64 35.25 25.23
C HIS A 268 2.96 36.13 26.28
N LEU A 269 2.31 37.22 25.86
CA LEU A 269 1.65 38.16 26.76
C LEU A 269 0.13 38.14 26.59
N SER A 270 -0.58 38.33 27.70
CA SER A 270 -1.96 38.82 27.66
C SER A 270 -2.00 40.30 27.27
N GLN A 271 -3.14 40.77 26.73
CA GLN A 271 -3.31 42.18 26.36
C GLN A 271 -3.11 43.11 27.59
N ASN A 272 -3.61 42.72 28.76
CA ASN A 272 -3.41 43.46 30.01
C ASN A 272 -1.92 43.60 30.37
N HIS A 273 -1.14 42.51 30.27
CA HIS A 273 0.29 42.55 30.58
C HIS A 273 1.11 43.26 29.50
N LEU A 274 0.70 43.19 28.23
CA LEU A 274 1.27 44.01 27.16
C LEU A 274 1.14 45.51 27.49
N GLU A 275 -0.05 45.95 27.91
CA GLU A 275 -0.29 47.36 28.20
C GLU A 275 0.39 47.84 29.50
N LEU A 276 0.50 46.99 30.53
CA LEU A 276 1.26 47.31 31.75
C LEU A 276 2.78 47.37 31.52
N LEU A 277 3.31 46.59 30.56
CA LEU A 277 4.74 46.54 30.27
C LEU A 277 5.20 47.58 29.22
N PHE A 278 4.32 48.02 28.31
CA PHE A 278 4.68 48.87 27.18
C PHE A 278 3.79 50.12 26.98
N GLY A 279 2.67 50.25 27.71
CA GLY A 279 1.78 51.42 27.71
C GLY A 279 0.33 51.09 27.29
N ALA A 280 -0.63 51.90 27.74
CA ALA A 280 -2.04 51.72 27.39
C ALA A 280 -2.27 51.75 25.86
N GLY A 281 -3.07 50.82 25.35
CA GLY A 281 -3.35 50.64 23.92
C GLY A 281 -2.18 50.13 23.06
N TYR A 282 -1.08 49.64 23.65
CA TYR A 282 0.07 49.15 22.88
C TYR A 282 -0.29 47.95 21.99
N SER A 283 0.39 47.83 20.85
CA SER A 283 0.29 46.71 19.92
C SER A 283 1.68 46.24 19.50
N LEU A 284 1.93 44.93 19.61
CA LEU A 284 3.24 44.31 19.30
C LEU A 284 3.69 44.58 17.87
N LYS A 285 4.93 45.02 17.69
CA LYS A 285 5.51 45.27 16.36
C LYS A 285 6.11 43.99 15.81
N LYS A 286 5.67 43.59 14.63
CA LYS A 286 6.10 42.35 13.97
C LYS A 286 7.51 42.47 13.39
N ARG A 287 8.50 41.84 14.04
CA ARG A 287 9.90 41.83 13.59
C ARG A 287 10.20 40.71 12.60
N LYS A 288 9.68 39.51 12.82
CA LYS A 288 9.93 38.33 11.97
C LYS A 288 8.81 37.29 12.11
N GLU A 289 8.34 36.74 10.99
CA GLU A 289 7.51 35.52 11.01
C GLU A 289 8.26 34.34 11.63
N LEU A 290 7.51 33.47 12.31
CA LEU A 290 7.98 32.15 12.71
C LEU A 290 7.57 31.11 11.65
N SER A 291 7.96 29.87 11.90
CA SER A 291 7.63 28.69 11.11
C SER A 291 6.15 28.34 11.12
N GLN A 292 5.49 28.53 12.27
CA GLN A 292 4.07 28.26 12.48
C GLN A 292 3.22 29.46 12.01
N PRO A 293 2.25 29.27 11.10
CA PRO A 293 1.40 30.33 10.56
C PRO A 293 0.83 31.29 11.61
N GLY A 294 0.94 32.59 11.32
CA GLY A 294 0.41 33.66 12.18
C GLY A 294 1.21 33.96 13.45
N GLN A 295 2.12 33.08 13.89
CA GLN A 295 3.01 33.36 15.02
C GLN A 295 4.22 34.19 14.56
N PHE A 296 4.61 35.20 15.33
CA PHE A 296 5.73 36.08 14.99
C PHE A 296 6.60 36.44 16.20
N ALA A 297 7.90 36.61 15.96
CA ALA A 297 8.77 37.29 16.92
C ALA A 297 8.54 38.81 16.80
N ALA A 298 8.29 39.45 17.94
CA ALA A 298 8.04 40.88 18.00
C ALA A 298 9.35 41.69 18.08
N GLU A 299 9.30 43.02 17.93
CA GLU A 299 10.45 43.90 18.21
C GLU A 299 10.74 43.97 19.71
N GLU A 300 9.68 43.86 20.50
CA GLU A 300 9.65 44.00 21.95
C GLU A 300 10.42 42.88 22.69
N THR A 301 10.97 43.26 23.83
CA THR A 301 11.65 42.39 24.79
C THR A 301 11.37 42.84 26.22
N VAL A 302 11.45 41.90 27.15
CA VAL A 302 11.42 42.17 28.60
C VAL A 302 12.72 41.70 29.24
N THR A 303 12.95 42.13 30.47
CA THR A 303 13.85 41.44 31.40
C THR A 303 13.01 40.54 32.31
N LEU A 304 13.40 39.27 32.43
CA LEU A 304 12.90 38.37 33.46
C LEU A 304 13.73 38.56 34.73
N ALA A 305 13.10 38.72 35.89
CA ALA A 305 13.76 38.76 37.19
C ALA A 305 13.21 37.64 38.09
N GLY A 306 14.12 36.81 38.62
CA GLY A 306 13.82 35.74 39.56
C GLY A 306 14.58 35.90 40.88
N PRO A 307 14.33 35.02 41.88
CA PRO A 307 14.91 35.14 43.23
C PRO A 307 16.45 35.19 43.31
N LYS A 308 17.15 34.69 42.29
CA LYS A 308 18.62 34.58 42.24
C LYS A 308 19.28 35.52 41.23
N GLY A 309 18.58 35.92 40.18
CA GLY A 309 19.17 36.68 39.08
C GLY A 309 18.18 37.00 37.96
N ASN A 310 18.67 37.79 36.99
CA ASN A 310 17.85 38.35 35.91
C ASN A 310 18.36 37.89 34.54
N ILE A 311 17.45 37.76 33.57
CA ILE A 311 17.77 37.51 32.16
C ILE A 311 17.15 38.63 31.31
N GLU A 312 17.99 39.43 30.68
CA GLU A 312 17.59 40.56 29.84
C GLU A 312 17.24 40.14 28.41
N ASN A 313 16.60 41.05 27.66
CA ASN A 313 16.36 40.93 26.21
C ASN A 313 15.52 39.71 25.77
N VAL A 314 14.71 39.15 26.68
CA VAL A 314 13.84 37.98 26.42
C VAL A 314 12.73 38.36 25.45
N ARG A 315 12.56 37.58 24.38
CA ARG A 315 11.76 37.94 23.20
C ARG A 315 10.26 37.77 23.44
N VAL A 316 9.46 38.80 23.16
CA VAL A 316 8.00 38.63 23.08
C VAL A 316 7.64 37.95 21.76
N LEU A 317 6.76 36.94 21.82
CA LEU A 317 6.15 36.30 20.65
C LEU A 317 4.67 36.66 20.55
N GLY A 318 4.27 37.18 19.39
CA GLY A 318 2.89 37.52 19.06
C GLY A 318 2.18 36.44 18.23
N PRO A 319 0.84 36.52 18.10
CA PRO A 319 -0.05 37.51 18.71
C PRO A 319 -0.19 37.33 20.24
N VAL A 320 -0.84 38.29 20.89
CA VAL A 320 -1.23 38.17 22.31
C VAL A 320 -2.11 36.93 22.52
N ARG A 321 -2.01 36.32 23.71
CA ARG A 321 -2.79 35.15 24.15
C ARG A 321 -3.76 35.55 25.28
N PRO A 322 -4.70 34.68 25.70
CA PRO A 322 -5.55 34.99 26.85
C PRO A 322 -4.76 35.20 28.15
N GLU A 323 -3.71 34.39 28.34
CA GLU A 323 -2.86 34.39 29.53
C GLU A 323 -1.39 34.61 29.13
N THR A 324 -0.58 35.09 30.07
CA THR A 324 0.86 35.23 29.91
C THR A 324 1.57 33.92 30.23
N GLN A 325 2.53 33.53 29.40
CA GLN A 325 3.35 32.34 29.58
C GLN A 325 4.80 32.65 29.22
N VAL A 326 5.74 32.22 30.05
CA VAL A 326 7.18 32.38 29.86
C VAL A 326 7.79 31.00 29.62
N GLU A 327 8.42 30.81 28.46
CA GLU A 327 9.10 29.56 28.09
C GLU A 327 10.61 29.77 28.19
N VAL A 328 11.27 29.00 29.06
CA VAL A 328 12.69 29.11 29.44
C VAL A 328 13.33 27.70 29.48
N SER A 329 14.66 27.61 29.35
CA SER A 329 15.32 26.30 29.46
C SER A 329 15.63 25.91 30.92
N VAL A 330 16.00 24.66 31.16
CA VAL A 330 16.44 24.20 32.50
C VAL A 330 17.63 25.02 33.01
N THR A 331 18.57 25.37 32.12
CA THR A 331 19.71 26.25 32.44
C THR A 331 19.26 27.65 32.88
N ASP A 332 18.21 28.20 32.27
CA ASP A 332 17.65 29.51 32.65
C ASP A 332 16.98 29.49 34.02
N CYS A 333 16.24 28.42 34.34
CA CYS A 333 15.64 28.22 35.66
C CYS A 333 16.69 28.25 36.78
N PHE A 334 17.85 27.60 36.56
CA PHE A 334 18.98 27.65 37.49
C PHE A 334 19.63 29.04 37.63
N HIS A 335 19.50 29.93 36.63
CA HIS A 335 20.00 31.31 36.70
C HIS A 335 19.01 32.24 37.41
N LEU A 336 17.72 32.16 37.03
CA LEU A 336 16.62 32.92 37.66
C LEU A 336 16.41 32.52 39.12
N GLY A 337 16.64 31.24 39.49
CA GLY A 337 16.36 30.70 40.81
C GLY A 337 14.90 30.26 40.99
N ILE A 338 14.34 29.60 39.98
CA ILE A 338 12.99 29.03 39.96
C ILE A 338 13.05 27.53 39.65
N GLU A 339 11.98 26.79 39.93
CA GLU A 339 11.94 25.34 39.68
C GLU A 339 11.82 25.04 38.15
N PRO A 340 12.54 24.04 37.61
CA PRO A 340 12.52 23.71 36.19
C PRO A 340 11.31 22.84 35.82
N GLU A 341 10.13 23.45 35.79
CA GLU A 341 8.87 22.74 35.59
C GLU A 341 8.57 22.43 34.11
N LEU A 342 8.76 21.16 33.72
CA LEU A 342 8.46 20.68 32.37
C LEU A 342 6.94 20.58 32.13
N ARG A 343 6.38 21.43 31.25
CA ARG A 343 4.93 21.48 30.93
C ARG A 343 4.68 21.51 29.41
N ASP A 344 3.57 20.93 28.95
CA ASP A 344 3.10 21.19 27.59
C ASP A 344 2.54 22.63 27.50
N SER A 345 2.87 23.37 26.44
CA SER A 345 2.53 24.80 26.29
C SER A 345 1.01 25.05 26.40
N GLY A 346 0.61 25.82 27.43
CA GLY A 346 -0.76 26.03 27.91
C GLY A 346 -1.06 25.46 29.31
N GLN A 347 -0.24 24.54 29.85
CA GLN A 347 -0.47 23.90 31.15
C GLN A 347 0.23 24.63 32.32
N ILE A 348 -0.03 25.93 32.47
CA ILE A 348 0.67 26.81 33.43
C ILE A 348 0.14 26.77 34.87
N ALA A 349 -0.96 26.08 35.15
CA ALA A 349 -1.55 26.04 36.48
C ALA A 349 -0.57 25.47 37.54
N GLY A 350 -0.40 26.19 38.66
CA GLY A 350 0.50 25.81 39.74
C GLY A 350 1.97 25.71 39.30
N THR A 351 2.41 26.62 38.42
CA THR A 351 3.83 26.80 38.05
C THR A 351 4.46 27.97 38.78
N SER A 352 5.79 28.03 38.73
CA SER A 352 6.60 29.13 39.25
C SER A 352 6.25 30.48 38.60
N GLY A 353 6.16 31.52 39.43
CA GLY A 353 6.07 32.91 38.99
C GLY A 353 7.44 33.52 38.66
N VAL A 354 7.41 34.63 37.91
CA VAL A 354 8.60 35.43 37.55
C VAL A 354 8.19 36.89 37.39
N GLU A 355 9.09 37.83 37.66
CA GLU A 355 8.82 39.25 37.45
C GLU A 355 9.25 39.67 36.04
N LEU A 356 8.34 40.35 35.33
CA LEU A 356 8.53 40.87 33.97
C LEU A 356 8.79 42.37 34.05
N ILE A 357 9.95 42.84 33.59
CA ILE A 357 10.28 44.26 33.53
C ILE A 357 10.25 44.70 32.06
N GLY A 358 9.33 45.62 31.75
CA GLY A 358 9.12 46.19 30.42
C GLY A 358 9.69 47.61 30.29
N LEU A 359 9.25 48.33 29.24
CA LEU A 359 9.66 49.71 28.98
C LEU A 359 8.87 50.74 29.81
N ALA A 360 7.59 50.46 30.09
CA ALA A 360 6.67 51.37 30.75
C ALA A 360 6.30 50.96 32.19
N GLY A 361 6.61 49.73 32.60
CA GLY A 361 6.21 49.19 33.89
C GLY A 361 6.75 47.77 34.15
N THR A 362 6.33 47.20 35.28
CA THR A 362 6.73 45.88 35.76
C THR A 362 5.49 45.07 36.13
N VAL A 363 5.46 43.79 35.76
CA VAL A 363 4.38 42.85 36.08
C VAL A 363 4.97 41.65 36.79
N ARG A 364 4.61 41.46 38.06
CA ARG A 364 4.97 40.26 38.82
C ARG A 364 3.94 39.16 38.59
N LEU A 365 4.35 38.07 37.97
CA LEU A 365 3.54 36.87 37.84
C LEU A 365 3.65 36.02 39.12
N ASP A 366 2.54 35.41 39.53
CA ASP A 366 2.48 34.38 40.58
C ASP A 366 2.70 32.97 40.00
N HIS A 367 2.32 32.75 38.73
CA HIS A 367 2.54 31.55 37.95
C HIS A 367 2.79 31.90 36.46
N GLY A 368 3.28 30.95 35.66
CA GLY A 368 3.38 31.11 34.20
C GLY A 368 4.75 30.80 33.59
N ALA A 369 5.80 30.57 34.39
CA ALA A 369 7.11 30.17 33.90
C ALA A 369 7.21 28.64 33.77
N ILE A 370 7.59 28.15 32.59
CA ILE A 370 7.70 26.72 32.28
C ILE A 370 8.98 26.40 31.51
N VAL A 371 9.47 25.18 31.69
CA VAL A 371 10.32 24.51 30.70
C VAL A 371 9.40 23.88 29.66
N ALA A 372 9.53 24.29 28.41
CA ALA A 372 8.62 23.86 27.35
C ALA A 372 8.85 22.38 26.99
N ALA A 373 7.84 21.54 27.17
CA ALA A 373 7.93 20.13 26.78
C ALA A 373 8.00 19.97 25.26
N ARG A 374 9.03 19.25 24.78
CA ARG A 374 9.22 18.96 23.35
C ARG A 374 7.97 18.36 22.68
N HIS A 375 7.61 18.93 21.55
CA HIS A 375 6.40 18.59 20.82
C HIS A 375 6.57 18.76 19.31
N ILE A 376 5.75 18.08 18.54
CA ILE A 376 5.65 18.19 17.09
C ILE A 376 4.34 18.90 16.76
N HIS A 377 4.42 19.92 15.91
CA HIS A 377 3.26 20.47 15.21
C HIS A 377 3.09 19.74 13.87
N LEU A 378 1.89 19.23 13.57
CA LEU A 378 1.55 18.62 12.28
C LEU A 378 0.28 19.24 11.66
N HIS A 379 0.27 19.39 10.34
CA HIS A 379 -0.97 19.64 9.60
C HIS A 379 -1.87 18.39 9.67
N SER A 380 -3.20 18.57 9.71
CA SER A 380 -4.16 17.46 9.82
C SER A 380 -4.01 16.40 8.73
N ASP A 381 -3.68 16.80 7.50
CA ASP A 381 -3.47 15.85 6.40
C ASP A 381 -2.13 15.09 6.51
N GLN A 382 -1.11 15.73 7.09
CA GLN A 382 0.19 15.09 7.34
C GLN A 382 0.08 14.06 8.47
N ALA A 383 -0.60 14.42 9.56
CA ALA A 383 -0.95 13.50 10.64
C ALA A 383 -1.76 12.31 10.11
N LYS A 384 -2.79 12.56 9.28
CA LYS A 384 -3.58 11.51 8.62
C LYS A 384 -2.73 10.61 7.70
N LYS A 385 -1.86 11.18 6.87
CA LYS A 385 -0.94 10.42 6.00
C LYS A 385 0.00 9.51 6.81
N TRP A 386 0.45 9.97 7.98
CA TRP A 386 1.32 9.22 8.88
C TRP A 386 0.58 8.35 9.91
N ASN A 387 -0.76 8.29 9.87
CA ASN A 387 -1.60 7.61 10.88
C ASN A 387 -1.25 8.04 12.33
N LEU A 388 -1.01 9.33 12.51
CA LEU A 388 -0.80 9.98 13.81
C LEU A 388 -2.05 10.75 14.25
N ARG A 389 -2.19 10.94 15.56
CA ARG A 389 -3.34 11.62 16.19
C ARG A 389 -2.88 12.75 17.11
N ASP A 390 -3.77 13.70 17.35
CA ASP A 390 -3.56 14.71 18.38
C ASP A 390 -3.47 14.04 19.77
N GLY A 391 -2.59 14.55 20.63
CA GLY A 391 -2.35 14.00 21.96
C GLY A 391 -1.50 12.72 22.00
N GLN A 392 -1.15 12.13 20.85
CA GLN A 392 -0.27 10.96 20.78
C GLN A 392 1.15 11.33 21.19
N ARG A 393 1.89 10.40 21.82
CA ARG A 393 3.32 10.59 22.14
C ARG A 393 4.17 9.58 21.35
N VAL A 394 5.27 10.06 20.76
CA VAL A 394 6.10 9.31 19.80
C VAL A 394 7.60 9.35 20.18
N THR A 395 8.40 8.47 19.56
CA THR A 395 9.87 8.56 19.61
C THR A 395 10.42 9.21 18.34
N VAL A 396 11.31 10.18 18.52
CA VAL A 396 11.93 10.95 17.44
C VAL A 396 13.45 10.78 17.47
N ARG A 397 14.03 10.48 16.31
CA ARG A 397 15.49 10.39 16.07
C ARG A 397 15.98 11.67 15.42
N VAL A 398 16.98 12.33 15.99
CA VAL A 398 17.67 13.47 15.37
C VAL A 398 18.93 12.96 14.66
N GLU A 399 19.08 13.27 13.36
CA GLU A 399 20.18 12.79 12.51
C GLU A 399 21.32 13.84 12.42
N SER A 400 22.05 14.05 13.52
CA SER A 400 23.10 15.07 13.65
C SER A 400 24.51 14.47 13.85
N GLN A 401 25.51 15.34 14.14
CA GLN A 401 26.85 14.92 14.57
C GLN A 401 26.88 14.34 16.01
N ARG A 402 25.78 14.47 16.77
CA ARG A 402 25.58 13.84 18.09
C ARG A 402 24.15 13.29 18.15
N PRO A 403 23.85 12.16 17.46
CA PRO A 403 22.50 11.65 17.31
C PRO A 403 21.80 11.41 18.65
N ALA A 404 20.52 11.78 18.72
CA ALA A 404 19.69 11.64 19.90
C ALA A 404 18.38 10.92 19.59
N LEU A 405 17.86 10.18 20.58
CA LEU A 405 16.50 9.64 20.58
C LEU A 405 15.69 10.36 21.65
N PHE A 406 14.82 11.26 21.20
CA PHE A 406 13.86 11.95 22.05
C PHE A 406 12.59 11.10 22.14
N GLN A 407 12.38 10.47 23.29
CA GLN A 407 11.15 9.74 23.60
C GLN A 407 10.04 10.67 24.12
N ASN A 408 8.81 10.17 24.18
CA ASN A 408 7.66 10.83 24.81
C ASN A 408 7.25 12.19 24.19
N VAL A 409 7.59 12.42 22.91
CA VAL A 409 7.36 13.71 22.21
C VAL A 409 5.88 13.85 21.87
N LEU A 410 5.23 14.94 22.30
CA LEU A 410 3.81 15.16 22.06
C LEU A 410 3.52 15.54 20.61
N VAL A 411 2.57 14.87 19.95
CA VAL A 411 2.05 15.25 18.64
C VAL A 411 0.83 16.15 18.81
N ARG A 412 0.90 17.36 18.25
CA ARG A 412 -0.18 18.36 18.20
C ARG A 412 -0.64 18.53 16.76
N VAL A 413 -1.95 18.41 16.49
CA VAL A 413 -2.50 18.37 15.14
C VAL A 413 -3.53 19.49 14.93
N SER A 414 -3.31 20.33 13.91
CA SER A 414 -4.24 21.40 13.52
C SER A 414 -4.28 21.56 12.00
N LYS A 415 -5.23 22.33 11.49
CA LYS A 415 -5.21 22.86 10.11
C LYS A 415 -4.30 24.08 9.95
N GLU A 416 -3.90 24.68 11.06
CA GLU A 416 -3.08 25.89 11.10
C GLU A 416 -1.60 25.60 11.32
N PHE A 417 -1.25 24.36 11.66
CA PHE A 417 0.13 23.95 11.95
C PHE A 417 0.92 23.55 10.71
N LYS A 418 2.22 23.88 10.74
CA LYS A 418 3.23 23.42 9.80
C LYS A 418 4.06 22.31 10.45
N GLY A 419 4.34 21.25 9.69
CA GLY A 419 5.17 20.11 10.13
C GLY A 419 6.54 20.53 10.67
N GLU A 420 6.75 20.42 11.98
CA GLU A 420 7.99 20.81 12.66
C GLU A 420 8.11 20.19 14.07
N LEU A 421 9.32 19.78 14.46
CA LEU A 421 9.66 19.44 15.85
C LEU A 421 10.13 20.70 16.59
N HIS A 422 9.57 20.97 17.76
CA HIS A 422 10.03 22.03 18.67
C HIS A 422 10.86 21.41 19.81
N LEU A 423 12.09 21.90 19.97
CA LEU A 423 13.02 21.60 21.08
C LEU A 423 13.47 22.91 21.74
N ASP A 424 13.83 22.88 23.03
CA ASP A 424 14.48 24.03 23.66
C ASP A 424 15.98 24.13 23.29
N THR A 425 16.68 25.17 23.79
CA THR A 425 18.12 25.34 23.54
C THR A 425 18.99 24.25 24.16
N ASP A 426 18.58 23.67 25.28
CA ASP A 426 19.39 22.71 26.05
C ASP A 426 19.30 21.33 25.37
N GLU A 427 18.11 20.93 24.93
CA GLU A 427 17.85 19.77 24.07
C GLU A 427 18.56 19.89 22.71
N ALA A 428 18.42 21.04 22.04
CA ALA A 428 19.05 21.26 20.73
C ALA A 428 20.58 21.24 20.80
N ASN A 429 21.18 21.81 21.85
CA ASN A 429 22.62 21.74 22.11
C ASN A 429 23.06 20.33 22.50
N ALA A 430 22.28 19.61 23.31
CA ALA A 430 22.58 18.22 23.66
C ALA A 430 22.66 17.31 22.43
N ALA A 431 21.83 17.55 21.42
CA ALA A 431 21.81 16.83 20.15
C ALA A 431 22.62 17.49 19.01
N LEU A 432 23.39 18.56 19.25
CA LEU A 432 24.13 19.34 18.24
C LEU A 432 23.31 19.68 16.97
N VAL A 433 22.09 20.16 17.15
CA VAL A 433 21.18 20.57 16.05
C VAL A 433 21.75 21.78 15.30
N LYS A 434 21.67 21.73 13.97
CA LYS A 434 22.02 22.81 13.04
C LYS A 434 20.81 23.17 12.15
N PRO A 435 20.80 24.31 11.43
CA PRO A 435 19.66 24.73 10.61
C PRO A 435 19.25 23.77 9.48
N ASP A 436 20.16 22.87 9.09
CA ASP A 436 20.00 21.79 8.11
C ASP A 436 19.73 20.41 8.74
N THR A 437 19.65 20.32 10.07
CA THR A 437 19.43 19.06 10.78
C THR A 437 17.95 18.69 10.79
N GLU A 438 17.64 17.53 10.23
CA GLU A 438 16.32 16.95 10.24
C GLU A 438 16.12 15.93 11.38
N CYS A 439 14.87 15.65 11.71
CA CYS A 439 14.50 14.56 12.61
C CYS A 439 13.50 13.60 11.95
N ILE A 440 13.45 12.36 12.42
CA ILE A 440 12.58 11.30 11.90
C ILE A 440 11.76 10.72 13.06
N ILE A 441 10.44 10.67 12.92
CA ILE A 441 9.58 9.89 13.83
C ILE A 441 9.81 8.40 13.56
N VAL A 442 10.29 7.66 14.57
CA VAL A 442 10.72 6.24 14.43
C VAL A 442 9.80 5.24 15.11
N GLU A 443 9.09 5.63 16.16
CA GLU A 443 8.13 4.78 16.91
C GLU A 443 6.85 5.59 17.19
N VAL A 444 5.71 4.89 17.27
CA VAL A 444 4.35 5.44 17.07
C VAL A 444 3.35 4.81 18.02
#